data_AF-A0A1W9SEV1-F1
#
_entry.id   AF-A0A1W9SEV1-F1
#
_cell.length_a   1.000
_cell.length_b   1.000
_cell.length_c   1.000
_cell.angle_alpha   90.00
_cell.angle_beta   90.00
_cell.angle_gamma   90.00
#
_symmetry.space_group_name_H-M   'P 1'
#
loop_
_entity.id
_entity.type
_entity.pdbx_description
1 polymer ?
#
loop_
_entity_poly.entity_id
_entity_poly.type
_entity_poly.pdbx_seq_one_letter_code
_entity_poly.pdbx_strand_id
1 'polypeptide(L)'
;MKKAGLYIHIPFCRKKCDYCDFYSEVSGKNIIENFLDSALKEIQFYKNHPVYGTTSFHTLFFGGGTPSLLSPEKIEYFIRAVRKIFHFVNKPEI
;
A
#
# COMPACT_ATOMS: atom_id res chain seq x y z
N MET A 1 18.28 13.79 -9.90
CA MET A 1 17.90 12.42 -9.50
C MET A 1 16.40 12.25 -9.68
N LYS A 2 15.95 11.11 -10.20
CA LYS A 2 14.52 10.85 -10.43
C LYS A 2 13.85 10.56 -9.08
N LYS A 3 12.84 11.34 -8.69
CA LYS A 3 12.03 11.06 -7.49
C LYS A 3 11.16 9.83 -7.75
N ALA A 4 11.18 8.87 -6.83
CA ALA A 4 10.38 7.64 -6.92
C ALA A 4 9.28 7.65 -5.86
N GLY A 5 8.09 7.21 -6.23
CA GLY A 5 6.96 7.02 -5.33
C GLY A 5 6.55 5.55 -5.27
N LEU A 6 6.14 5.10 -4.09
CA LEU A 6 5.56 3.77 -3.88
C LEU A 6 4.04 3.91 -3.77
N TYR A 7 3.31 3.32 -4.69
CA TYR A 7 1.84 3.30 -4.68
C TYR A 7 1.33 1.95 -4.19
N ILE A 8 0.46 1.97 -3.18
CA ILE A 8 -0.21 0.79 -2.64
C ILE A 8 -1.70 0.89 -3.00
N HIS A 9 -2.15 -0.02 -3.84
CA HIS A 9 -3.54 -0.13 -4.23
C HIS A 9 -4.34 -0.89 -3.17
N ILE A 10 -5.33 -0.24 -2.55
CA ILE A 10 -6.28 -0.85 -1.62
C ILE A 10 -7.61 -1.05 -2.38
N PRO A 11 -7.91 -2.27 -2.86
CA PRO A 11 -9.02 -2.50 -3.77
C PRO A 11 -10.37 -2.60 -3.06
N PHE A 12 -10.56 -2.11 -1.84
CA PHE A 12 -11.77 -2.37 -1.06
C PHE A 12 -12.69 -1.16 -0.95
N CYS A 13 -13.98 -1.37 -1.18
CA CYS A 13 -15.04 -0.40 -0.94
C CYS A 13 -16.14 -1.00 -0.04
N ARG A 14 -16.90 -0.16 0.67
CA ARG A 14 -18.11 -0.62 1.39
C ARG A 14 -19.21 -1.05 0.43
N LYS A 15 -19.29 -0.38 -0.72
CA LYS A 15 -20.17 -0.70 -1.84
C LYS A 15 -19.50 -0.21 -3.13
N LYS A 16 -19.83 -0.82 -4.26
CA LYS A 16 -19.44 -0.30 -5.58
C LYS A 16 -20.40 0.86 -5.93
N CYS A 17 -19.87 2.02 -6.31
CA CYS A 17 -20.69 3.11 -6.83
C CYS A 17 -20.99 2.87 -8.30
N ASP A 18 -22.19 3.23 -8.75
CA ASP A 18 -22.63 2.97 -10.14
C ASP A 18 -21.76 3.68 -11.19
N TYR A 19 -21.13 4.80 -10.81
CA TYR A 19 -20.23 5.56 -11.68
C TYR A 19 -18.74 5.13 -11.56
N CYS A 20 -18.39 4.20 -10.68
CA CYS A 20 -17.00 3.92 -10.34
C CYS A 20 -16.36 2.96 -11.35
N ASP A 21 -15.46 3.48 -12.18
CA ASP A 21 -14.69 2.73 -13.17
C ASP A 21 -13.31 2.25 -12.64
N PHE A 22 -12.98 2.58 -11.39
CA PHE A 22 -11.75 2.08 -10.77
C PHE A 22 -11.90 0.61 -10.37
N TYR A 23 -10.83 -0.17 -10.46
CA TYR A 23 -10.82 -1.51 -9.87
C TYR A 23 -11.04 -1.42 -8.35
N SER A 24 -12.10 -2.07 -7.89
CA SER A 24 -12.41 -2.23 -6.47
C SER A 24 -13.47 -3.31 -6.28
N GLU A 25 -13.41 -3.94 -5.11
CA GLU A 25 -14.20 -5.05 -4.61
C GLU A 25 -14.95 -4.62 -3.35
N VAL A 26 -16.13 -5.20 -3.12
CA VAL A 26 -16.87 -4.97 -1.88
C VAL A 26 -16.20 -5.75 -0.75
N SER A 27 -15.79 -5.05 0.31
CA SER A 27 -15.07 -5.67 1.43
C SER A 27 -15.91 -6.73 2.13
N GLY A 28 -15.47 -7.99 2.09
CA GLY A 28 -16.01 -9.10 2.88
C GLY A 28 -15.36 -9.21 4.27
N LYS A 29 -15.82 -10.17 5.09
CA LYS A 29 -15.21 -10.45 6.40
C LYS A 29 -13.76 -10.93 6.24
N ASN A 30 -12.84 -10.40 7.04
CA ASN A 30 -11.41 -10.78 7.13
C ASN A 30 -10.59 -10.67 5.83
N ILE A 31 -11.13 -10.08 4.76
CA ILE A 31 -10.41 -9.96 3.48
C ILE A 31 -9.31 -8.90 3.53
N ILE A 32 -9.49 -7.86 4.35
CA ILE A 32 -8.53 -6.77 4.49
C ILE A 32 -7.25 -7.27 5.15
N GLU A 33 -7.35 -8.05 6.22
CA GLU A 33 -6.20 -8.62 6.93
C GLU A 33 -5.40 -9.54 6.03
N ASN A 34 -6.08 -10.49 5.37
CA ASN A 34 -5.44 -11.40 4.42
C ASN A 34 -4.76 -10.65 3.26
N PHE A 35 -5.39 -9.58 2.77
CA PHE A 35 -4.80 -8.72 1.75
C PHE A 35 -3.55 -8.01 2.25
N LEU A 36 -3.58 -7.39 3.44
CA LEU A 36 -2.41 -6.70 3.99
C LEU A 36 -1.24 -7.67 4.21
N ASP A 37 -1.50 -8.87 4.72
CA ASP A 37 -0.48 -9.90 4.88
C ASP A 37 0.11 -10.34 3.54
N SER A 38 -0.74 -10.49 2.52
CA SER A 38 -0.31 -10.88 1.17
C SER A 38 0.49 -9.75 0.49
N ALA A 39 0.05 -8.50 0.63
CA ALA A 39 0.76 -7.33 0.12
C ALA A 39 2.13 -7.17 0.78
N LEU A 40 2.25 -7.43 2.09
CA LEU A 40 3.55 -7.42 2.77
C LEU A 40 4.47 -8.52 2.26
N LYS A 41 3.95 -9.71 1.96
CA LYS A 41 4.76 -10.79 1.34
C LYS A 41 5.27 -10.40 -0.04
N GLU A 42 4.44 -9.75 -0.85
CA GLU A 42 4.85 -9.23 -2.16
C GLU A 42 5.94 -8.16 -2.01
N ILE A 43 5.74 -7.19 -1.12
CA ILE A 43 6.74 -6.15 -0.84
C ILE A 43 8.07 -6.78 -0.37
N GLN A 44 8.00 -7.78 0.51
CA GLN A 44 9.16 -8.52 0.98
C GLN A 44 9.88 -9.26 -0.15
N PHE A 45 9.16 -9.83 -1.11
CA PHE A 45 9.75 -10.47 -2.29
C PHE A 45 10.59 -9.48 -3.12
N TYR A 46 10.12 -8.24 -3.26
CA TYR A 46 10.84 -7.19 -3.99
C TYR A 46 11.99 -6.54 -3.22
N LYS A 47 12.19 -6.87 -1.94
CA LYS A 47 13.24 -6.28 -1.10
C LYS A 47 14.63 -6.33 -1.73
N ASN A 48 14.98 -7.45 -2.38
CA ASN A 48 16.30 -7.66 -2.98
C ASN A 48 16.30 -7.40 -4.49
N HIS A 49 15.23 -6.85 -5.06
CA HIS A 49 15.17 -6.53 -6.48
C HIS A 49 16.19 -5.41 -6.78
N PRO A 50 17.05 -5.54 -7.82
CA PRO A 50 18.14 -4.59 -8.08
C PRO A 50 17.69 -3.13 -8.20
N VAL A 51 16.50 -2.92 -8.76
CA VAL A 51 15.89 -1.59 -8.92
C VAL A 51 15.16 -1.14 -7.63
N TYR A 52 14.15 -1.88 -7.18
CA TYR A 52 13.27 -1.44 -6.09
C TYR A 52 13.94 -1.49 -4.72
N GLY A 53 14.77 -2.50 -4.46
CA GLY A 53 15.48 -2.67 -3.19
C GLY A 53 16.53 -1.58 -2.92
N THR A 54 17.09 -0.98 -3.97
CA THR A 54 18.08 0.11 -3.86
C THR A 54 17.45 1.49 -4.02
N THR A 55 16.16 1.57 -4.36
CA THR A 55 15.44 2.82 -4.54
C THR A 55 15.14 3.47 -3.19
N SER A 56 15.45 4.76 -3.07
CA SER A 56 15.00 5.58 -1.95
C SER A 56 13.69 6.30 -2.32
N PHE A 57 12.57 5.81 -1.78
CA PHE A 57 11.25 6.35 -2.08
C PHE A 57 11.03 7.69 -1.38
N HIS A 58 10.45 8.63 -2.12
CA HIS A 58 10.13 9.98 -1.65
C HIS A 58 8.71 10.08 -1.13
N THR A 59 7.83 9.25 -1.67
CA THR A 59 6.40 9.26 -1.36
C THR A 59 5.89 7.84 -1.16
N LEU A 60 4.93 7.66 -0.25
CA LEU A 60 4.12 6.45 -0.09
C LEU A 60 2.65 6.84 -0.27
N PHE A 61 2.03 6.44 -1.37
CA PHE A 61 0.64 6.77 -1.67
C PHE A 61 -0.26 5.56 -1.49
N PHE A 62 -1.41 5.75 -0.84
CA PHE A 62 -2.49 4.77 -0.77
C PHE A 62 -3.65 5.23 -1.66
N GLY A 63 -4.15 4.34 -2.53
CA GLY A 63 -5.30 4.65 -3.38
C GLY A 63 -6.09 3.40 -3.75
N GLY A 64 -6.95 3.50 -4.76
CA GLY A 64 -7.79 2.39 -5.21
C GLY A 64 -9.24 2.59 -4.81
N GLY A 65 -9.83 1.59 -4.16
CA GLY A 65 -11.19 1.68 -3.62
C GLY A 65 -11.31 2.74 -2.54
N THR A 66 -11.18 2.34 -1.28
CA THR A 66 -11.36 3.24 -0.13
C THR A 66 -10.32 2.89 0.93
N PRO A 67 -9.09 3.44 0.83
CA PRO A 67 -8.04 3.20 1.81
C PRO A 67 -8.45 3.49 3.26
N SER A 68 -9.37 4.45 3.47
CA SER A 68 -9.92 4.81 4.77
C SER A 68 -10.83 3.74 5.40
N LEU A 69 -11.05 2.60 4.74
CA LEU A 69 -11.66 1.42 5.37
C LEU A 69 -10.70 0.65 6.27
N LEU A 70 -9.39 0.84 6.09
CA LEU A 70 -8.42 0.33 7.04
C LEU A 70 -8.51 1.21 8.29
N SER A 71 -8.48 0.57 9.47
CA SER A 71 -8.40 1.32 10.72
C SER A 71 -7.06 2.06 10.80
N PRO A 72 -6.97 3.17 11.54
CA PRO A 72 -5.71 3.89 11.72
C PRO A 72 -4.55 3.00 12.17
N GLU A 73 -4.82 2.03 13.05
CA GLU A 73 -3.83 1.09 13.58
C GLU A 73 -3.31 0.15 12.49
N LYS A 74 -4.18 -0.30 11.57
CA LYS A 74 -3.79 -1.14 10.44
C LYS A 74 -2.96 -0.37 9.42
N ILE A 75 -3.33 0.88 9.14
CA ILE A 75 -2.56 1.76 8.25
C ILE A 75 -1.18 2.01 8.86
N GLU A 76 -1.10 2.38 10.14
CA GLU A 76 0.17 2.61 10.82
C GLU A 76 1.05 1.35 10.84
N TYR A 77 0.47 0.20 11.18
CA TYR A 77 1.17 -1.08 11.14
C TYR A 77 1.75 -1.36 9.76
N PHE A 78 0.95 -1.19 8.71
CA PHE A 78 1.38 -1.44 7.34
C PHE A 78 2.49 -0.48 6.91
N ILE A 79 2.34 0.83 7.16
CA ILE A 79 3.37 1.84 6.89
C ILE A 79 4.68 1.47 7.59
N ARG A 80 4.63 1.11 8.88
CA ARG A 80 5.82 0.70 9.65
C ARG A 80 6.47 -0.55 9.06
N ALA A 81 5.68 -1.51 8.61
CA ALA A 81 6.21 -2.72 7.97
C ALA A 81 6.89 -2.40 6.64
N VAL A 82 6.24 -1.63 5.75
CA VAL A 82 6.83 -1.22 4.45
C VAL A 82 8.14 -0.45 4.66
N ARG A 83 8.19 0.46 5.63
CA ARG A 83 9.41 1.25 5.96
C ARG A 83 10.56 0.43 6.54
N LYS A 84 10.30 -0.80 7.03
CA LYS A 84 11.37 -1.73 7.44
C LYS A 84 11.95 -2.52 6.26
N ILE A 85 11.20 -2.60 5.16
CA ILE A 85 11.56 -3.41 3.99
C ILE A 85 12.26 -2.55 2.94
N PHE A 86 11.69 -1.39 2.61
CA PHE A 86 12.24 -0.46 1.63
C PHE A 86 12.87 0.78 2.25
N HIS A 87 13.78 1.41 1.49
CA HIS A 87 14.41 2.66 1.87
C HIS A 87 13.52 3.86 1.51
N PHE A 88 13.42 4.81 2.43
CA PHE A 88 12.76 6.08 2.22
C PHE A 88 13.74 7.22 2.49
N VAL A 89 13.51 8.37 1.84
CA VAL A 89 14.28 9.59 2.12
C VAL A 89 13.99 10.09 3.54
N ASN A 90 14.80 11.05 4.02
CA ASN A 90 14.50 11.72 5.27
C ASN A 90 13.20 12.54 5.11
N LYS A 91 12.20 12.28 5.96
CA LYS A 91 10.84 12.85 5.90
C LYS A 91 10.14 12.64 4.54
N PRO A 92 9.77 11.39 4.18
CA PRO A 92 8.97 11.15 2.98
C PRO A 92 7.54 11.68 3.16
N GLU A 93 6.88 12.01 2.06
CA GLU A 93 5.44 12.29 2.03
C GLU A 93 4.67 10.96 2.13
N ILE A 94 3.64 10.91 2.96
CA ILE A 94 2.76 9.74 3.16
C ILE A 94 1.32 10.22 3.13
#